data_AF-A0A7Y7DU93-F1
#
_entry.id   AF-A0A7Y7DU93-F1
#
_cell.length_a   1.000
_cell.length_b   1.000
_cell.length_c   1.000
_cell.angle_alpha   90.00
_cell.angle_beta   90.00
_cell.angle_gamma   90.00
#
_symmetry.space_group_name_H-M   'P 1'
#
loop_
_entity.id
_entity.type
_entity.pdbx_description
1 polymer ?
#
loop_
_entity_poly.entity_id
_entity_poly.type
_entity_poly.pdbx_seq_one_letter_code
_entity_poly.pdbx_strand_id
1 'polypeptide(L)' 'LGGFSGANNTVEVKEASFGGNLTLNGAGNPKIHMTVDPSTLFNTIGSVSNINSLMMPGANAVTMSTDFHTGVNFMMIHN' A
#
# COMPACT_ATOMS: atom_id res chain seq x y z
N LEU A 1 7.43 -0.56 4.60
CA LEU A 1 8.53 -0.08 3.71
C LEU A 1 9.73 0.29 4.57
N GLY A 2 10.94 0.37 4.02
CA GLY A 2 12.14 0.75 4.79
C GLY A 2 13.46 0.42 4.09
N GLY A 3 14.58 0.84 4.68
CA GLY A 3 15.94 0.52 4.22
C GLY A 3 16.90 1.71 4.15
N PHE A 4 16.44 2.94 4.38
CA PHE A 4 17.25 4.16 4.35
C PHE A 4 17.27 4.84 5.73
N SER A 5 18.19 5.77 5.96
CA SER A 5 18.27 6.54 7.21
C SER A 5 18.08 8.03 6.95
N GLY A 6 17.79 8.80 7.99
CA GLY A 6 17.59 10.25 7.89
C GLY A 6 16.19 10.65 7.42
N ALA A 7 16.05 11.90 6.96
CA ALA A 7 14.75 12.53 6.67
C ALA A 7 13.92 11.84 5.57
N ASN A 8 14.54 10.98 4.76
CA ASN A 8 13.89 10.25 3.66
C ASN A 8 13.69 8.76 3.98
N ASN A 9 13.58 8.41 5.27
CA ASN A 9 13.31 7.05 5.71
C ASN A 9 11.81 6.85 5.92
N THR A 10 11.21 5.99 5.11
CA THR A 10 9.84 5.50 5.31
C THR A 10 9.90 4.14 6.01
N VAL A 11 9.83 4.14 7.35
CA VAL A 11 9.52 2.93 8.13
C VAL A 11 8.05 2.97 8.47
N GLU A 12 7.23 2.33 7.64
CA GLU A 12 5.79 2.24 7.86
C GLU A 12 5.33 0.79 7.86
N VAL A 13 4.60 0.44 8.92
CA VAL A 13 3.82 -0.79 9.08
C VAL A 13 2.37 -0.44 8.76
N LYS A 14 1.78 -1.17 7.82
CA LYS A 14 0.36 -1.01 7.48
C LYS A 14 -0.46 -2.05 8.23
N GLU A 15 -1.30 -1.58 9.14
CA GLU A 15 -2.34 -2.41 9.73
C GLU A 15 -3.66 -2.18 9.00
N ALA A 16 -4.34 -3.27 8.63
CA ALA A 16 -5.66 -3.22 8.01
C ALA A 16 -6.67 -3.81 8.99
N SER A 17 -7.61 -2.98 9.46
CA SER A 17 -8.74 -3.46 10.27
C SER A 17 -9.81 -4.04 9.36
N PHE A 18 -10.23 -5.27 9.62
CA PHE A 18 -11.22 -5.98 8.80
C PHE A 18 -12.67 -5.55 9.04
N GLY A 19 -12.90 -4.54 9.89
CA GLY A 19 -14.19 -3.87 10.06
C GLY A 19 -15.34 -4.71 10.63
N GLY A 20 -15.14 -6.02 10.84
CA GLY A 20 -16.15 -6.92 11.36
C GLY A 20 -15.68 -8.36 11.54
N ASN A 21 -16.57 -9.20 12.04
CA ASN A 21 -16.30 -10.61 12.32
C ASN A 21 -16.94 -11.50 11.24
N LEU A 22 -16.21 -12.48 10.74
CA LEU A 22 -16.75 -13.54 9.88
C LEU A 22 -16.81 -14.86 10.66
N THR A 23 -18.01 -15.41 10.83
CA THR A 23 -18.22 -16.71 11.46
C THR A 23 -18.13 -17.82 10.42
N LEU A 24 -17.28 -18.82 10.66
CA LEU A 24 -17.11 -19.98 9.78
C LEU A 24 -17.80 -21.20 10.39
N ASN A 25 -18.64 -21.89 9.61
CA ASN A 25 -19.21 -23.17 9.97
C ASN A 25 -18.50 -24.30 9.20
N GLY A 26 -17.40 -24.79 9.76
CA GLY A 26 -16.70 -25.97 9.26
C GLY A 26 -15.92 -25.75 7.95
N ALA A 27 -16.57 -25.98 6.80
CA ALA A 27 -15.90 -26.13 5.50
C ALA A 27 -15.83 -24.84 4.64
N GLY A 28 -16.05 -23.67 5.24
CA GLY A 28 -15.98 -22.39 4.51
C GLY A 28 -14.56 -22.09 4.02
N ASN A 29 -14.45 -21.42 2.87
CA ASN A 29 -13.18 -20.96 2.31
C ASN A 29 -13.16 -19.42 2.33
N PRO A 30 -12.97 -18.79 3.51
CA PRO A 30 -13.02 -17.35 3.63
C PRO A 30 -11.96 -16.69 2.76
N LYS A 31 -12.34 -15.58 2.15
CA LYS A 31 -11.46 -14.73 1.35
C LYS A 31 -11.43 -13.34 1.94
N ILE A 32 -10.22 -12.82 2.12
CA ILE A 32 -9.97 -11.41 2.41
C ILE A 32 -9.66 -10.74 1.08
N HIS A 33 -10.45 -9.73 0.75
CA HIS A 33 -10.26 -8.93 -0.45
C HIS A 33 -9.61 -7.61 -0.07
N MET A 34 -8.43 -7.39 -0.60
CA MET A 34 -7.71 -6.13 -0.56
C MET A 34 -7.87 -5.47 -1.93
N THR A 35 -8.09 -4.17 -1.95
CA THR A 35 -8.10 -3.37 -3.17
C THR A 35 -6.86 -2.50 -3.22
N VAL A 36 -6.49 -2.05 -4.42
CA VAL A 36 -5.48 -1.02 -4.63
C VAL A 36 -6.09 0.08 -5.47
N ASP A 37 -5.87 1.33 -5.10
CA ASP A 37 -6.11 2.47 -5.98
C ASP A 37 -4.80 2.75 -6.75
N PRO A 38 -4.69 2.35 -8.03
CA PRO A 38 -3.49 2.59 -8.81
C PRO A 38 -3.33 4.08 -9.20
N SER A 39 -4.37 4.90 -9.07
CA SER A 39 -4.27 6.32 -9.41
C SER A 39 -3.26 7.04 -8.53
N THR A 40 -3.13 6.65 -7.26
CA THR A 40 -2.13 7.20 -6.34
C THR A 40 -0.71 6.79 -6.72
N LEU A 41 -0.55 5.64 -7.40
CA LEU A 41 0.76 5.17 -7.86
C LEU A 41 1.21 5.86 -9.15
N PHE A 42 0.28 6.17 -10.05
CA PHE A 42 0.62 6.64 -11.40
C PHE A 42 0.35 8.13 -11.65
N ASN A 43 -0.49 8.80 -10.86
CA ASN A 43 -0.73 10.24 -11.06
C ASN A 43 0.24 11.14 -10.29
N THR A 44 0.99 10.57 -9.34
CA THR A 44 2.02 11.24 -8.53
C THR A 44 3.42 10.97 -9.10
N ILE A 45 4.42 10.68 -8.29
CA ILE A 45 5.80 10.45 -8.75
C ILE A 45 5.97 9.14 -9.54
N GLY A 46 5.10 8.13 -9.39
CA GLY A 46 5.33 6.82 -10.01
C GLY A 46 5.07 6.74 -11.52
N SER A 47 4.60 7.81 -12.18
CA SER A 47 4.57 7.86 -13.65
C SER A 47 5.92 8.21 -14.25
N VAL A 48 6.27 7.48 -15.31
CA VAL A 48 7.43 7.75 -16.18
C VAL A 48 7.39 9.12 -16.86
N SER A 49 6.21 9.74 -16.98
CA SER A 49 6.06 11.10 -17.47
C SER A 49 6.57 12.15 -16.47
N ASN A 50 6.59 11.81 -15.19
CA ASN A 50 6.92 12.73 -14.09
C ASN A 50 8.38 12.60 -13.69
N ILE A 51 8.88 11.35 -13.57
CA ILE A 51 10.31 11.04 -13.44
C ILE A 51 10.64 9.81 -14.27
N ASN A 52 11.76 9.83 -14.98
CA ASN A 52 12.22 8.70 -15.79
C ASN A 52 13.26 7.80 -15.07
N SER A 53 13.68 8.22 -13.87
CA SER A 53 14.58 7.48 -13.00
C SER A 53 14.36 7.92 -11.55
N LEU A 54 14.34 6.96 -10.63
CA LEU A 54 14.24 7.20 -9.19
C LEU A 54 15.49 6.65 -8.50
N MET A 55 16.32 7.54 -7.99
CA MET A 55 17.45 7.19 -7.12
C MET A 55 16.98 7.24 -5.65
N MET A 56 17.28 6.21 -4.86
CA MET A 56 16.98 6.18 -3.42
C MET A 56 18.29 6.33 -2.60
N PRO A 57 18.28 7.08 -1.47
CA PRO A 57 17.14 7.76 -0.83
C PRO A 57 16.87 9.16 -1.41
N GLY A 58 15.62 9.63 -1.30
CA GLY A 58 15.22 10.98 -1.72
C GLY A 58 13.74 11.26 -1.50
N ALA A 59 13.33 12.53 -1.56
CA ALA A 59 11.93 12.94 -1.32
C ALA A 59 10.94 12.23 -2.25
N ASN A 60 11.28 12.08 -3.53
CA ASN A 60 10.46 11.32 -4.49
C ASN A 60 10.31 9.85 -4.08
N ALA A 61 11.35 9.26 -3.49
CA ALA A 61 11.30 7.88 -3.03
C ALA A 61 10.39 7.71 -1.80
N VAL A 62 10.34 8.72 -0.94
CA VAL A 62 9.36 8.80 0.16
C VAL A 62 7.96 8.90 -0.41
N THR A 63 7.71 9.80 -1.35
CA THR A 63 6.38 9.95 -1.98
C THR A 63 5.90 8.65 -2.61
N MET A 64 6.74 7.98 -3.41
CA MET A 64 6.37 6.69 -4.02
C MET A 64 6.10 5.60 -2.98
N SER A 65 6.85 5.61 -1.88
CA SER A 65 6.63 4.71 -0.75
C SER A 65 5.30 5.00 -0.04
N THR A 66 4.96 6.27 0.17
CA THR A 66 3.70 6.71 0.78
C THR A 66 2.51 6.41 -0.12
N ASP A 67 2.62 6.62 -1.43
CA ASP A 67 1.56 6.34 -2.41
C ASP A 67 1.22 4.86 -2.45
N PHE A 68 2.25 3.99 -2.44
CA PHE A 68 2.05 2.55 -2.33
C PHE A 68 1.44 2.16 -0.99
N HIS A 69 1.92 2.74 0.11
CA HIS A 69 1.38 2.47 1.43
C HIS A 69 -0.11 2.85 1.51
N THR A 70 -0.50 4.03 1.03
CA THR A 70 -1.87 4.54 1.13
C THR A 70 -2.83 3.95 0.10
N GLY A 71 -2.34 3.56 -1.09
CA GLY A 71 -3.17 3.03 -2.17
C GLY A 71 -3.79 1.66 -1.89
N VAL A 72 -3.15 0.82 -1.07
CA VAL A 72 -3.67 -0.52 -0.72
C VAL A 72 -4.70 -0.42 0.41
N ASN A 73 -5.91 -0.93 0.26
CA ASN A 73 -6.96 -0.80 1.29
C ASN A 73 -7.73 -2.10 1.48
N PHE A 74 -8.28 -2.31 2.67
CA PHE A 74 -9.23 -3.39 2.90
C PHE A 74 -10.54 -3.10 2.17
N MET A 75 -11.07 -4.08 1.45
CA MET A 75 -12.36 -3.96 0.76
C MET A 75 -13.45 -4.73 1.50
N MET A 76 -13.29 -6.04 1.65
CA MET A 76 -14.29 -6.90 2.27
C MET A 76 -13.70 -8.24 2.70
N ILE A 77 -14.39 -8.90 3.62
CA ILE A 77 -14.20 -10.30 3.94
C ILE A 77 -15.49 -11.05 3.57
N HIS A 78 -15.38 -12.18 2.86
CA HIS A 78 -16.54 -13.02 2.53
C HIS A 78 -16.20 -14.50 2.54
N ASN A 79 -17.22 -15.33 2.43
CA ASN A 79 -17.14 -16.77 2.19
C ASN A 79 -17.77 -17.08 0.82
#